data_AF-A0A258CU78-F1
#
_entry.id   AF-A0A258CU78-F1
#
_cell.length_a   1.000
_cell.length_b   1.000
_cell.length_c   1.000
_cell.angle_alpha   90.00
_cell.angle_beta   90.00
_cell.angle_gamma   90.00
#
_symmetry.space_group_name_H-M   'P 1'
#
loop_
_entity.id
_entity.type
_entity.pdbx_description
1 polymer ?
#
loop_
_entity_poly.entity_id
_entity_poly.type
_entity_poly.pdbx_seq_one_letter_code
_entity_poly.pdbx_strand_id
1 'polypeptide(L)' 'LGDVSRRNVLKTLGLKASAGVPGHGSEFQAGPYRIFNSYHCSRLNTNTGRLTTPMFEDLFARVKAYLDEAG' A
#
# COMPACT_ATOMS: atom_id res chain seq x y z
N LEU A 1 3.92 -0.81 4.39
CA LEU A 1 4.21 0.61 4.09
C LEU A 1 5.62 0.72 3.55
N GLY A 2 5.80 1.23 2.33
CA GLY A 2 7.09 1.29 1.64
C GLY A 2 7.43 0.03 0.84
N ASP A 3 8.42 0.17 -0.06
CA ASP A 3 8.76 -0.88 -1.04
C ASP A 3 9.36 -2.14 -0.40
N VAL A 4 10.14 -1.99 0.69
CA VAL A 4 10.68 -3.13 1.43
C VAL A 4 9.55 -4.02 1.98
N SER A 5 8.55 -3.42 2.63
CA SER A 5 7.39 -4.17 3.13
C SER A 5 6.62 -4.83 2.00
N ARG A 6 6.39 -4.12 0.88
CA ARG A 6 5.70 -4.67 -0.30
C ARG A 6 6.40 -5.93 -0.82
N ARG A 7 7.72 -5.86 -1.02
CA ARG A 7 8.53 -7.00 -1.49
C ARG A 7 8.50 -8.17 -0.51
N ASN A 8 8.57 -7.89 0.79
CA ASN A 8 8.50 -8.93 1.81
C ASN A 8 7.13 -9.64 1.82
N VAL A 9 6.02 -8.89 1.74
CA VAL A 9 4.67 -9.48 1.66
C VAL A 9 4.53 -10.34 0.40
N LEU A 10 4.92 -9.82 -0.77
CA LEU A 10 4.88 -10.60 -2.01
C LEU A 10 5.72 -11.87 -1.92
N LYS A 11 6.93 -11.78 -1.37
CA LYS A 11 7.82 -12.93 -1.15
C LYS A 11 7.19 -13.97 -0.23
N THR A 12 6.59 -13.55 0.89
CA THR A 12 5.91 -14.45 1.83
C THR A 12 4.72 -15.15 1.17
N LEU A 13 4.02 -14.49 0.25
CA LEU A 13 2.93 -15.07 -0.53
C LEU A 13 3.42 -15.91 -1.73
N GLY A 14 4.72 -16.12 -1.91
CA GLY A 14 5.28 -16.86 -3.04
C GLY A 14 5.18 -16.13 -4.39
N LEU A 15 4.90 -14.82 -4.37
CA LEU A 15 4.72 -13.99 -5.56
C LEU A 15 6.01 -13.28 -5.96
N LYS A 16 6.19 -13.07 -7.26
CA LYS A 16 7.30 -12.27 -7.81
C LYS A 16 7.11 -10.81 -7.39
N ALA A 17 8.22 -10.07 -7.24
CA ALA A 17 8.18 -8.64 -6.93
C ALA A 17 7.44 -7.80 -7.99
N SER A 18 7.36 -8.29 -9.23
CA SER A 18 6.61 -7.68 -10.34
C SER A 18 5.08 -7.89 -10.25
N ALA A 19 4.60 -8.75 -9.34
CA ALA A 19 3.17 -9.02 -9.18
C ALA A 19 2.39 -7.87 -8.53
N GLY A 20 3.08 -6.88 -7.96
CA GLY A 20 2.45 -5.69 -7.39
C GLY A 20 3.23 -4.43 -7.72
N VAL A 21 2.53 -3.40 -8.20
CA VAL A 21 3.15 -2.12 -8.55
C VAL A 21 3.69 -1.44 -7.27
N PRO A 22 4.91 -0.88 -7.27
CA PRO A 22 5.40 -0.07 -6.16
C PRO A 22 4.79 1.33 -6.18
N GLY A 23 4.81 2.02 -5.02
CA GLY A 23 4.38 3.41 -4.92
C GLY A 23 3.23 3.62 -3.94
N HIS A 24 3.00 4.87 -3.57
CA HIS A 24 1.83 5.21 -2.76
C HIS A 24 0.56 5.13 -3.60
N GLY A 25 -0.49 4.58 -3.02
CA GLY A 25 -1.80 4.48 -3.65
C GLY A 25 -1.94 3.36 -4.67
N SER A 26 -0.87 2.61 -4.97
CA SER A 26 -0.96 1.43 -5.82
C SER A 26 -1.74 0.32 -5.11
N GLU A 27 -2.64 -0.32 -5.85
CA GLU A 27 -3.46 -1.42 -5.37
C GLU A 27 -3.33 -2.62 -6.29
N PHE A 28 -3.31 -3.82 -5.72
CA PHE A 28 -3.23 -5.05 -6.52
C PHE A 28 -3.74 -6.25 -5.73
N GLN A 29 -4.18 -7.26 -6.47
CA GLN A 29 -4.54 -8.55 -5.89
C GLN A 29 -3.28 -9.38 -5.63
N ALA A 30 -3.16 -9.97 -4.45
CA ALA A 30 -2.08 -10.87 -4.06
C ALA A 30 -2.67 -12.15 -3.44
N GLY A 31 -3.01 -13.11 -4.30
CA GLY A 31 -3.71 -14.33 -3.88
C GLY A 31 -5.11 -13.98 -3.32
N PRO A 32 -5.46 -14.41 -2.10
CA PRO A 32 -6.74 -14.08 -1.49
C PRO A 32 -6.80 -12.65 -0.91
N TYR A 33 -5.68 -11.92 -0.89
CA TYR A 33 -5.59 -10.60 -0.27
C TYR A 33 -5.63 -9.48 -1.31
N ARG A 34 -6.40 -8.43 -1.02
CA ARG A 34 -6.27 -7.15 -1.70
C ARG A 34 -5.22 -6.31 -0.97
N ILE A 35 -4.18 -5.87 -1.67
CA ILE A 35 -3.10 -5.06 -1.08
C ILE A 35 -3.28 -3.60 -1.47
N PHE A 36 -3.31 -2.73 -0.46
CA PHE A 36 -3.24 -1.28 -0.59
C PHE A 36 -1.86 -0.81 -0.14
N ASN A 37 -1.10 -0.20 -1.05
CA ASN A 37 0.27 0.20 -0.78
C ASN A 37 0.38 1.71 -0.48
N SER A 38 1.34 2.05 0.37
CA SER A 38 1.67 3.45 0.68
C SER A 38 3.18 3.63 0.68
N TYR A 39 3.65 4.86 0.54
CA TYR A 39 5.00 5.19 1.00
C TYR A 39 5.15 4.92 2.50
N HIS A 40 6.41 4.74 2.94
CA HIS A 40 6.69 4.60 4.36
C HIS A 40 6.45 5.94 5.06
N CYS A 41 5.85 5.93 6.24
CA CYS A 41 5.60 7.13 7.06
C CYS A 41 6.86 7.64 7.79
N SER A 42 8.02 7.59 7.12
CA SER A 42 9.27 8.13 7.68
C SER A 42 9.23 9.66 7.74
N ARG A 43 9.97 10.22 8.69
CA ARG A 43 10.19 11.66 8.81
C ARG A 43 10.64 12.31 7.51
N LEU A 44 11.51 11.63 6.73
CA LEU A 44 11.93 12.13 5.42
C LEU A 44 10.74 12.31 4.47
N ASN A 45 9.86 11.31 4.36
CA ASN A 45 8.74 11.37 3.42
C ASN A 45 7.68 12.40 3.86
N THR A 46 7.42 12.51 5.16
CA THR A 46 6.45 13.48 5.68
C THR A 46 6.99 14.91 5.63
N ASN A 47 8.26 15.13 5.97
CA ASN A 47 8.86 16.48 5.97
C ASN A 47 9.07 17.05 4.57
N THR A 48 9.35 16.19 3.58
CA THR A 48 9.54 16.61 2.17
C THR A 48 8.24 16.69 1.38
N GLY A 49 7.09 16.34 1.99
CA GLY A 49 5.80 16.28 1.31
C GLY A 49 5.65 15.11 0.34
N ARG A 50 6.62 14.18 0.28
CA ARG A 50 6.50 12.96 -0.53
C ARG A 50 5.34 12.07 -0.06
N LEU A 51 5.01 12.12 1.22
CA LEU A 51 3.77 11.58 1.78
C LEU A 51 3.12 12.66 2.65
N THR A 52 1.95 13.14 2.24
CA THR A 52 1.17 14.10 3.03
C THR A 52 0.11 13.39 3.86
N THR A 53 -0.41 14.06 4.90
CA THR A 53 -1.53 13.54 5.69
C THR A 53 -2.77 13.24 4.83
N PRO A 54 -3.25 14.16 3.96
CA PRO A 54 -4.40 13.87 3.09
C PRO A 54 -4.21 12.65 2.21
N MET A 55 -3.03 12.47 1.60
CA MET A 55 -2.74 11.27 0.80
C MET A 55 -2.87 9.98 1.61
N PHE A 56 -2.43 10.00 2.87
CA PHE A 56 -2.50 8.83 3.73
C PHE A 56 -3.93 8.54 4.20
N GLU A 57 -4.68 9.59 4.54
CA GLU A 57 -6.10 9.49 4.89
C GLU A 57 -6.94 8.96 3.72
N ASP A 58 -6.71 9.47 2.51
CA ASP A 58 -7.37 9.01 1.27
C ASP A 58 -7.12 7.52 1.01
N LEU A 59 -5.93 7.01 1.34
CA LEU A 59 -5.64 5.59 1.24
C LEU A 59 -6.50 4.77 2.21
N PHE A 60 -6.63 5.21 3.46
CA PHE A 60 -7.48 4.51 4.44
C PHE A 60 -8.96 4.62 4.13
N ALA A 61 -9.41 5.75 3.59
CA ALA A 61 -10.78 5.90 3.11
C ALA A 61 -11.10 4.85 2.02
N ARG A 62 -10.19 4.62 1.08
CA ARG A 62 -10.32 3.55 0.07
C ARG A 62 -10.34 2.16 0.68
N VAL A 63 -9.47 1.88 1.65
CA VAL A 63 -9.48 0.60 2.38
C VAL A 63 -10.83 0.38 3.06
N LYS A 64 -11.37 1.41 3.72
CA LYS A 64 -12.68 1.33 4.36
C LYS A 64 -13.79 1.05 3.34
N ALA A 65 -13.84 1.80 2.24
CA ALA A 65 -14.84 1.59 1.19
C ALA A 65 -14.80 0.16 0.64
N TYR A 66 -13.60 -0.37 0.39
CA TYR A 66 -13.42 -1.75 -0.05
C TYR A 66 -13.96 -2.79 0.96
N LEU A 67 -13.73 -2.57 2.27
CA LEU A 67 -14.23 -3.46 3.31
C LEU A 67 -15.75 -3.37 3.46
N ASP A 68 -16.32 -2.17 3.30
CA ASP A 68 -17.77 -1.95 3.37
C ASP A 68 -18.50 -2.61 2.18
N GLU A 69 -17.89 -2.68 0.99
CA GLU A 69 -18.44 -3.36 -0.20
C GLU A 69 -18.27 -4.89 -0.19
N ALA A 70 -17.29 -5.40 0.56
CA ALA A 70 -16.98 -6.83 0.63
C ALA A 70 -17.79 -7.60 1.69
N GLY A 71 -18.61 -6.90 2.49
CA GLY A 71 -19.52 -7.45 3.49
C GLY A 71 -20.94 -7.62 2.96
#